data_AF-A0A068U4M2-F1
#
_entry.id   AF-A0A068U4M2-F1
#
_cell.length_a   1.000
_cell.length_b   1.000
_cell.length_c   1.000
_cell.angle_alpha   90.00
_cell.angle_beta   90.00
_cell.angle_gamma   90.00
#
_symmetry.space_group_name_H-M   'P 1'
#
loop_
_entity.id
_entity.type
_entity.pdbx_description
1 polymer ?
#
loop_
_entity_poly.entity_id
_entity_poly.type
_entity_poly.pdbx_seq_one_letter_code
_entity_poly.pdbx_strand_id
1 'polypeptide(L)'
;MGSLEHSLSLLSVYGSLKANGENKAKYSRKLEGETISEAGGGGGSGGTILLFLHNLALGDSSAISVVGGLGSSNGGGGGGGRVHFHWSDMSMGDEYLPAAIVKGTINIGGGFGRGMGQNGENGTVSGKACPKGLYGIFCQECPIGTYKNVSGSDQALCHKCPFHELPRRATYVAVRGGATETPCAYMCVSDRYHMPNCYTALEDLIYAFGGPWLFGFILLSLLVLLALVLSIARMKFVCADELPDRVPTRRASPIDRSFPFLESLNEVLETNRTEESQSHVHRMYFMGANTFWEPWHLHHSPPKEVKEIVYEDAFNRFVDEINCLAYYHWWEGSVYSIFSVFMYPLAWSWLQFRRKKKIQQLREFVRSEYDHACLRSCRSRALYEGLKVHQNHFFLIDNF
;
A
#
# COMPACT_ATOMS: atom_id res chain seq x y z
N MET A 1 56.60 -5.52 27.10
CA MET A 1 57.10 -4.74 25.95
C MET A 1 56.22 -3.52 25.81
N GLY A 2 56.82 -2.34 25.66
CA GLY A 2 56.12 -1.06 25.81
C GLY A 2 55.80 -0.73 27.27
N SER A 3 55.22 0.46 27.49
CA SER A 3 54.70 0.92 28.77
C SER A 3 53.35 1.62 28.57
N LEU A 4 52.70 2.04 29.68
CA LEU A 4 51.47 2.83 29.63
C LEU A 4 51.68 4.20 28.98
N GLU A 5 52.85 4.81 29.19
CA GLU A 5 53.19 6.14 28.63
C GLU A 5 53.72 6.03 27.20
N HIS A 6 54.38 4.92 26.86
CA HIS A 6 55.00 4.68 25.57
C HIS A 6 54.62 3.30 25.04
N SER A 7 53.42 3.20 24.46
CA SER A 7 52.98 2.00 23.74
C SER A 7 53.71 1.83 22.41
N LEU A 8 53.86 0.58 21.98
CA LEU A 8 54.41 0.24 20.67
C LEU A 8 53.35 0.46 19.60
N SER A 9 53.65 1.22 18.55
CA SER A 9 52.73 1.48 17.43
C SER A 9 52.33 0.20 16.68
N LEU A 10 53.27 -0.69 16.41
CA LEU A 10 53.02 -1.97 15.76
C LEU A 10 54.02 -3.01 16.25
N LEU A 11 53.52 -4.17 16.69
CA LEU A 11 54.35 -5.35 16.93
C LEU A 11 54.04 -6.41 15.86
N SER A 12 55.01 -6.68 15.00
CA SER A 12 54.91 -7.74 13.99
C SER A 12 55.80 -8.91 14.37
N VAL A 13 55.23 -10.11 14.47
CA VAL A 13 55.92 -11.34 14.88
C VAL A 13 55.82 -12.35 13.73
N TYR A 14 56.97 -12.70 13.15
CA TYR A 14 57.09 -13.72 12.10
C TYR A 14 57.69 -15.04 12.61
N GLY A 15 58.33 -15.03 13.78
CA GLY A 15 58.95 -16.19 14.43
C GLY A 15 58.22 -16.58 15.71
N SER A 16 58.96 -16.80 16.80
CA SER A 16 58.34 -17.16 18.08
C SER A 16 58.70 -16.20 19.20
N LEU A 17 57.70 -15.70 19.91
CA LEU A 17 57.86 -14.97 21.17
C LEU A 17 57.63 -15.96 22.33
N LYS A 18 58.70 -16.31 23.06
CA LYS A 18 58.67 -17.39 24.05
C LYS A 18 59.01 -16.90 25.45
N ALA A 19 58.19 -17.27 26.42
CA ALA A 19 58.52 -17.24 27.84
C ALA A 19 58.11 -18.59 28.46
N ASN A 20 58.59 -19.67 27.86
CA ASN A 20 58.27 -21.03 28.29
C ASN A 20 59.04 -21.40 29.56
N GLY A 21 58.43 -22.23 30.40
CA GLY A 21 59.09 -22.83 31.54
C GLY A 21 60.18 -23.81 31.10
N GLU A 22 61.26 -23.88 31.89
CA GLU A 22 62.36 -24.79 31.59
C GLU A 22 61.96 -26.24 31.80
N ASN A 23 62.44 -27.10 30.91
CA ASN A 23 62.37 -28.54 31.07
C ASN A 23 63.56 -28.99 31.92
N LYS A 24 63.35 -29.84 32.94
CA LYS A 24 64.48 -30.46 33.64
C LYS A 24 65.21 -31.37 32.65
N ALA A 25 66.44 -31.03 32.31
CA ALA A 25 67.27 -31.86 31.45
C ALA A 25 67.48 -33.24 32.09
N LYS A 26 67.39 -34.31 31.31
CA LYS A 26 67.81 -35.66 31.73
C LYS A 26 69.33 -35.68 31.83
N TYR A 27 69.92 -35.14 32.90
CA TYR A 27 71.31 -35.43 33.21
C TYR A 27 71.40 -36.87 33.69
N SER A 28 71.61 -37.79 32.75
CA SER A 28 71.99 -39.17 33.05
C SER A 28 73.51 -39.17 33.26
N ARG A 29 73.95 -38.83 34.47
CA ARG A 29 75.34 -39.04 34.86
C ARG A 29 75.48 -40.56 35.05
N LYS A 30 75.93 -41.29 34.02
CA LYS A 30 76.42 -42.66 34.18
C LYS A 30 77.74 -42.58 34.95
N LEU A 31 77.65 -42.50 36.28
CA LEU A 31 78.75 -42.96 37.13
C LEU A 31 78.57 -44.47 37.27
N GLU A 32 79.65 -45.21 37.09
CA GLU A 32 79.69 -46.67 37.11
C GLU A 32 78.93 -47.23 38.33
N GLY A 33 77.92 -48.06 38.06
CA GLY A 33 77.40 -49.03 39.02
C GLY A 33 76.18 -48.66 39.88
N GLU A 34 75.82 -47.38 40.05
CA GLU A 34 74.70 -47.02 40.94
C GLU A 34 73.75 -45.99 40.30
N THR A 35 72.52 -46.43 39.99
CA THR A 35 71.47 -45.54 39.46
C THR A 35 70.87 -44.75 40.62
N ILE A 36 71.54 -43.67 41.03
CA ILE A 36 70.97 -42.74 41.99
C ILE A 36 69.76 -42.10 41.32
N SER A 37 68.56 -42.51 41.76
CA SER A 37 67.31 -41.89 41.35
C SER A 37 67.26 -40.49 41.95
N GLU A 38 67.86 -39.50 41.30
CA GLU A 38 67.70 -38.10 41.70
C GLU A 38 66.19 -37.83 41.83
N ALA A 39 65.78 -37.37 43.02
CA ALA A 39 64.39 -37.01 43.30
C ALA A 39 63.83 -36.18 42.13
N GLY A 40 62.69 -36.63 41.59
CA GLY A 40 62.06 -36.02 40.44
C GLY A 40 61.76 -34.55 40.70
N GLY A 41 62.44 -33.65 39.98
CA GLY A 41 62.11 -32.23 39.97
C GLY A 41 60.92 -31.96 39.07
N GLY A 42 60.05 -31.02 39.47
CA GLY A 42 58.96 -30.53 38.62
C GLY A 42 59.46 -29.71 37.44
N GLY A 43 58.59 -29.51 36.44
CA GLY A 43 58.86 -28.61 35.33
C GLY A 43 58.75 -27.13 35.74
N GLY A 44 59.54 -26.26 35.13
CA GLY A 44 59.46 -24.82 35.39
C GLY A 44 58.12 -24.23 34.93
N SER A 45 57.58 -23.24 35.62
CA SER A 45 56.34 -22.56 35.18
C SER A 45 56.60 -21.67 33.97
N GLY A 46 55.60 -21.49 33.11
CA GLY A 46 55.61 -20.47 32.07
C GLY A 46 55.69 -19.05 32.64
N GLY A 47 56.37 -18.16 31.94
CA GLY A 47 56.53 -16.76 32.29
C GLY A 47 55.31 -15.90 31.93
N THR A 48 55.42 -14.59 32.16
CA THR A 48 54.37 -13.61 31.81
C THR A 48 54.85 -12.70 30.69
N ILE A 49 54.03 -12.57 29.65
CA ILE A 49 54.23 -11.63 28.54
C ILE A 49 53.18 -10.53 28.65
N LEU A 50 53.63 -9.31 28.92
CA LEU A 50 52.79 -8.11 29.00
C LEU A 50 53.10 -7.21 27.80
N LEU A 51 52.11 -6.88 26.99
CA LEU A 51 52.26 -6.13 25.74
C LEU A 51 51.41 -4.86 25.77
N PHE A 52 52.05 -3.70 25.63
CA PHE A 52 51.40 -2.39 25.48
C PHE A 52 51.54 -1.92 24.03
N LEU A 53 50.47 -2.05 23.25
CA LEU A 53 50.52 -1.93 21.79
C LEU A 53 49.32 -1.11 21.27
N HIS A 54 49.48 -0.49 20.09
CA HIS A 54 48.35 -0.04 19.27
C HIS A 54 47.88 -1.17 18.34
N ASN A 55 48.81 -1.77 17.59
CA ASN A 55 48.51 -2.84 16.64
C ASN A 55 49.40 -4.09 16.83
N LEU A 56 48.83 -5.27 16.63
CA LEU A 56 49.54 -6.57 16.64
C LEU A 56 49.36 -7.30 15.30
N ALA A 57 50.46 -7.79 14.73
CA ALA A 57 50.43 -8.67 13.57
C ALA A 57 51.19 -9.97 13.88
N LEU A 58 50.48 -11.10 13.99
CA LEU A 58 51.04 -12.43 14.20
C LEU A 58 50.91 -13.23 12.91
N GLY A 59 52.03 -13.45 12.20
CA GLY A 59 52.07 -14.15 10.91
C GLY A 59 51.71 -15.64 11.00
N ASP A 60 51.48 -16.29 9.86
CA ASP A 60 50.94 -17.66 9.77
C ASP A 60 51.80 -18.72 10.49
N SER A 61 53.12 -18.64 10.38
CA SER A 61 54.08 -19.56 11.01
C SER A 61 54.59 -19.08 12.38
N SER A 62 53.98 -18.03 12.93
CA SER A 62 54.46 -17.40 14.16
C SER A 62 53.71 -17.90 15.39
N ALA A 63 54.39 -17.88 16.54
CA ALA A 63 53.81 -18.39 17.78
C ALA A 63 54.20 -17.55 19.00
N ILE A 64 53.21 -17.18 19.81
CA ILE A 64 53.44 -16.66 21.16
C ILE A 64 53.27 -17.84 22.11
N SER A 65 54.31 -18.18 22.86
CA SER A 65 54.32 -19.38 23.70
C SER A 65 54.76 -19.03 25.12
N VAL A 66 53.93 -19.39 26.08
CA VAL A 66 54.21 -19.27 27.52
C VAL A 66 53.91 -20.60 28.22
N VAL A 67 54.25 -21.72 27.56
CA VAL A 67 53.91 -23.05 28.06
C VAL A 67 54.73 -23.42 29.29
N GLY A 68 54.14 -24.22 30.17
CA GLY A 68 54.86 -24.81 31.30
C GLY A 68 55.89 -25.86 30.83
N GLY A 69 56.95 -26.00 31.61
CA GLY A 69 58.01 -26.97 31.38
C GLY A 69 57.59 -28.40 31.75
N LEU A 70 58.25 -29.36 31.13
CA LEU A 70 58.02 -30.79 31.33
C LEU A 70 58.61 -31.28 32.66
N GLY A 71 57.81 -32.02 33.43
CA GLY A 71 58.27 -32.68 34.66
C GLY A 71 59.23 -33.84 34.40
N SER A 72 60.10 -34.13 35.38
CA SER A 72 60.98 -35.31 35.37
C SER A 72 60.29 -36.55 35.95
N SER A 73 61.00 -37.68 36.13
CA SER A 73 60.39 -38.95 36.59
C SER A 73 59.66 -38.77 37.93
N ASN A 74 58.35 -39.02 37.95
CA ASN A 74 57.44 -38.76 39.09
C ASN A 74 57.33 -37.28 39.51
N GLY A 75 57.78 -36.34 38.67
CA GLY A 75 57.65 -34.89 38.88
C GLY A 75 56.46 -34.30 38.13
N GLY A 76 55.79 -33.33 38.75
CA GLY A 76 54.69 -32.58 38.13
C GLY A 76 55.15 -31.66 37.01
N GLY A 77 54.25 -31.37 36.06
CA GLY A 77 54.47 -30.38 35.01
C GLY A 77 54.36 -28.95 35.54
N GLY A 78 55.10 -28.02 34.96
CA GLY A 78 55.01 -26.61 35.34
C GLY A 78 53.69 -25.98 34.90
N GLY A 79 53.15 -25.05 35.66
CA GLY A 79 51.95 -24.29 35.25
C GLY A 79 52.18 -23.46 33.99
N GLY A 80 51.14 -23.25 33.19
CA GLY A 80 51.17 -22.34 32.05
C GLY A 80 51.33 -20.88 32.48
N GLY A 81 51.90 -20.07 31.60
CA GLY A 81 52.17 -18.65 31.83
C GLY A 81 50.99 -17.74 31.53
N ARG A 82 51.24 -16.43 31.47
CA ARG A 82 50.19 -15.43 31.24
C ARG A 82 50.54 -14.52 30.08
N VAL A 83 49.56 -14.21 29.24
CA VAL A 83 49.70 -13.21 28.17
C VAL A 83 48.64 -12.14 28.36
N HIS A 84 49.06 -10.88 28.48
CA HIS A 84 48.14 -9.75 28.58
C HIS A 84 48.38 -8.73 27.48
N PHE A 85 47.31 -8.40 26.76
CA PHE A 85 47.30 -7.38 25.72
C PHE A 85 46.66 -6.09 26.24
N HIS A 86 47.45 -5.03 26.34
CA HIS A 86 46.99 -3.70 26.69
C HIS A 86 46.95 -2.82 25.42
N TRP A 87 45.73 -2.56 24.95
CA TRP A 87 45.48 -1.74 23.76
C TRP A 87 45.49 -0.24 24.11
N SER A 88 46.31 0.53 23.40
CA SER A 88 46.36 2.00 23.49
C SER A 88 45.71 2.66 22.27
N ASP A 89 45.06 3.80 22.49
CA ASP A 89 44.46 4.66 21.45
C ASP A 89 43.68 3.92 20.36
N MET A 90 42.65 3.16 20.77
CA MET A 90 41.73 2.55 19.82
C MET A 90 40.78 3.59 19.23
N SER A 91 40.86 3.76 17.91
CA SER A 91 39.86 4.48 17.10
C SER A 91 38.50 3.80 17.19
N MET A 92 37.40 4.57 17.19
CA MET A 92 36.03 4.06 17.32
C MET A 92 35.17 4.43 16.11
N GLY A 93 34.11 3.64 15.84
CA GLY A 93 33.18 3.90 14.74
C GLY A 93 33.83 3.71 13.36
N ASP A 94 33.54 4.63 12.44
CA ASP A 94 33.94 4.52 11.02
C ASP A 94 35.46 4.50 10.79
N GLU A 95 36.24 5.01 11.75
CA GLU A 95 37.70 5.01 11.69
C GLU A 95 38.32 3.73 12.29
N TYR A 96 37.51 2.85 12.87
CA TYR A 96 38.01 1.65 13.54
C TYR A 96 38.89 0.80 12.62
N LEU A 97 40.04 0.37 13.15
CA LEU A 97 40.94 -0.59 12.53
C LEU A 97 41.14 -1.77 13.49
N PRO A 98 41.19 -3.01 12.97
CA PRO A 98 41.42 -4.19 13.81
C PRO A 98 42.72 -4.07 14.61
N ALA A 99 42.61 -4.10 15.94
CA ALA A 99 43.76 -3.98 16.84
C ALA A 99 44.77 -5.14 16.71
N ALA A 100 44.31 -6.31 16.26
CA ALA A 100 45.16 -7.46 16.03
C ALA A 100 44.77 -8.28 14.80
N ILE A 101 45.77 -8.63 14.00
CA ILE A 101 45.69 -9.62 12.93
C ILE A 101 46.44 -10.87 13.41
N VAL A 102 45.69 -11.86 13.89
CA VAL A 102 46.24 -13.07 14.51
C VAL A 102 46.02 -14.25 13.57
N LYS A 103 47.04 -14.60 12.78
CA LYS A 103 47.03 -15.80 11.92
C LYS A 103 47.83 -16.96 12.51
N GLY A 104 48.82 -16.65 13.35
CA GLY A 104 49.62 -17.62 14.08
C GLY A 104 48.94 -18.20 15.32
N THR A 105 49.71 -18.88 16.17
CA THR A 105 49.19 -19.60 17.36
C THR A 105 49.62 -18.98 18.69
N ILE A 106 48.76 -19.06 19.70
CA ILE A 106 49.06 -18.62 21.07
C ILE A 106 48.96 -19.83 22.00
N ASN A 107 50.11 -20.28 22.52
CA ASN A 107 50.23 -21.47 23.33
C ASN A 107 50.41 -21.09 24.80
N ILE A 108 49.41 -21.41 25.62
CA ILE A 108 49.39 -21.17 27.07
C ILE A 108 49.28 -22.47 27.90
N GLY A 109 49.49 -23.62 27.27
CA GLY A 109 49.30 -24.92 27.90
C GLY A 109 50.20 -25.14 29.13
N GLY A 110 49.66 -25.81 30.14
CA GLY A 110 50.46 -26.34 31.23
C GLY A 110 51.45 -27.40 30.74
N GLY A 111 52.55 -27.55 31.45
CA GLY A 111 53.55 -28.58 31.20
C GLY A 111 53.00 -29.96 31.58
N PHE A 112 53.48 -31.01 30.90
CA PHE A 112 53.09 -32.38 31.22
C PHE A 112 53.88 -32.92 32.41
N GLY A 113 53.19 -33.61 33.32
CA GLY A 113 53.82 -34.44 34.35
C GLY A 113 54.32 -35.77 33.77
N ARG A 114 55.19 -36.47 34.49
CA ARG A 114 55.63 -37.84 34.12
C ARG A 114 55.42 -38.82 35.27
N GLY A 115 55.09 -40.06 34.96
CA GLY A 115 54.85 -41.11 35.97
C GLY A 115 53.61 -40.80 36.79
N MET A 116 53.77 -40.67 38.11
CA MET A 116 52.70 -40.22 39.02
C MET A 116 52.53 -38.68 39.11
N GLY A 117 53.37 -37.91 38.41
CA GLY A 117 53.30 -36.44 38.43
C GLY A 117 52.08 -35.88 37.69
N GLN A 118 51.40 -34.91 38.30
CA GLN A 118 50.25 -34.24 37.68
C GLN A 118 50.67 -33.25 36.59
N ASN A 119 49.77 -32.99 35.63
CA ASN A 119 49.97 -31.95 34.62
C ASN A 119 49.81 -30.56 35.26
N GLY A 120 50.56 -29.59 34.77
CA GLY A 120 50.37 -28.19 35.14
C GLY A 120 49.05 -27.65 34.63
N GLU A 121 48.49 -26.69 35.34
CA GLU A 121 47.30 -25.95 34.89
C GLU A 121 47.60 -25.11 33.66
N ASN A 122 46.58 -24.86 32.84
CA ASN A 122 46.70 -23.95 31.70
C ASN A 122 46.84 -22.50 32.17
N GLY A 123 47.63 -21.75 31.40
CA GLY A 123 47.80 -20.33 31.57
C GLY A 123 46.55 -19.52 31.19
N THR A 124 46.69 -18.20 31.24
CA THR A 124 45.59 -17.26 30.93
C THR A 124 45.99 -16.26 29.87
N VAL A 125 45.12 -16.05 28.89
CA VAL A 125 45.22 -14.91 27.95
C VAL A 125 44.16 -13.89 28.34
N SER A 126 44.57 -12.65 28.59
CA SER A 126 43.66 -11.55 28.90
C SER A 126 43.95 -10.32 28.05
N GLY A 127 42.95 -9.44 27.94
CA GLY A 127 43.05 -8.18 27.22
C GLY A 127 42.43 -7.05 28.03
N LYS A 128 42.79 -5.81 27.66
CA LYS A 128 42.08 -4.61 28.14
C LYS A 128 40.61 -4.66 27.73
N ALA A 129 39.73 -4.14 28.59
CA ALA A 129 38.31 -4.05 28.30
C ALA A 129 38.06 -3.27 27.00
N CYS A 130 37.31 -3.88 26.09
CA CYS A 130 37.01 -3.25 24.81
C CYS A 130 35.99 -2.12 24.96
N PRO A 131 36.09 -1.09 24.12
CA PRO A 131 35.09 -0.03 24.05
C PRO A 131 33.76 -0.55 23.47
N LYS A 132 32.75 0.32 23.46
CA LYS A 132 31.40 0.02 22.96
C LYS A 132 31.46 -0.52 21.52
N GLY A 133 30.58 -1.44 21.15
CA GLY A 133 30.55 -2.06 19.81
C GLY A 133 31.55 -3.20 19.57
N LEU A 134 32.56 -3.39 20.43
CA LEU A 134 33.62 -4.39 20.26
C LEU A 134 33.64 -5.44 21.38
N TYR A 135 34.15 -6.65 21.12
CA TYR A 135 34.25 -7.73 22.12
C TYR A 135 35.48 -8.63 21.92
N GLY A 136 35.76 -9.49 22.90
CA GLY A 136 36.88 -10.43 22.90
C GLY A 136 38.20 -9.82 23.39
N ILE A 137 39.28 -10.61 23.28
CA ILE A 137 40.63 -10.21 23.72
C ILE A 137 41.25 -9.20 22.75
N PHE A 138 40.95 -9.34 21.46
CA PHE A 138 41.45 -8.50 20.35
C PHE A 138 40.47 -7.40 19.95
N CYS A 139 39.40 -7.20 20.73
CA CYS A 139 38.36 -6.20 20.47
C CYS A 139 37.80 -6.23 19.04
N GLN A 140 37.31 -7.40 18.62
CA GLN A 140 36.65 -7.60 17.34
C GLN A 140 35.26 -6.96 17.35
N GLU A 141 34.76 -6.60 16.17
CA GLU A 141 33.44 -6.02 15.99
C GLU A 141 32.35 -7.01 16.41
N CYS A 142 31.34 -6.55 17.18
CA CYS A 142 30.20 -7.38 17.56
C CYS A 142 29.50 -7.98 16.31
N PRO A 143 28.91 -9.20 16.42
CA PRO A 143 28.25 -9.85 15.30
C PRO A 143 27.13 -9.01 14.68
N ILE A 144 26.86 -9.24 13.39
CA ILE A 144 25.81 -8.52 12.65
C ILE A 144 24.44 -8.71 13.34
N GLY A 145 23.68 -7.64 13.46
CA GLY A 145 22.38 -7.65 14.16
C GLY A 145 22.51 -7.65 15.68
N THR A 146 23.67 -7.27 16.21
CA THR A 146 23.87 -6.99 17.65
C THR A 146 24.43 -5.59 17.85
N TYR A 147 24.15 -5.01 19.02
CA TYR A 147 24.70 -3.73 19.47
C TYR A 147 25.27 -3.87 20.87
N LYS A 148 26.21 -2.99 21.21
CA LYS A 148 26.84 -2.96 22.53
C LYS A 148 27.12 -1.54 22.97
N ASN A 149 26.43 -1.11 24.01
CA ASN A 149 26.49 0.25 24.55
C ASN A 149 27.39 0.41 25.79
N VAL A 150 27.98 -0.68 26.29
CA VAL A 150 28.87 -0.70 27.47
C VAL A 150 30.29 -1.11 27.09
N SER A 151 31.27 -0.68 27.89
CA SER A 151 32.64 -1.19 27.80
C SER A 151 32.75 -2.57 28.45
N GLY A 152 33.61 -3.42 27.89
CA GLY A 152 33.86 -4.78 28.38
C GLY A 152 34.36 -5.68 27.25
N SER A 153 34.85 -6.88 27.57
CA SER A 153 35.35 -7.82 26.54
C SER A 153 34.47 -9.05 26.37
N ASP A 154 33.44 -9.23 27.20
CA ASP A 154 32.58 -10.40 27.13
C ASP A 154 31.65 -10.34 25.92
N GLN A 155 31.50 -11.48 25.24
CA GLN A 155 30.60 -11.62 24.09
C GLN A 155 29.13 -11.47 24.49
N ALA A 156 28.77 -11.82 25.73
CA ALA A 156 27.42 -11.68 26.27
C ALA A 156 26.93 -10.22 26.33
N LEU A 157 27.85 -9.25 26.23
CA LEU A 157 27.53 -7.82 26.19
C LEU A 157 27.06 -7.35 24.80
N CYS A 158 27.19 -8.18 23.74
CA CYS A 158 26.62 -7.89 22.43
C CYS A 158 25.14 -8.34 22.43
N HIS A 159 24.24 -7.38 22.62
CA HIS A 159 22.80 -7.63 22.67
C HIS A 159 22.18 -7.62 21.28
N LYS A 160 21.18 -8.46 21.02
CA LYS A 160 20.49 -8.50 19.72
C LYS A 160 19.69 -7.23 19.48
N CYS A 161 19.75 -6.71 18.26
CA CYS A 161 18.96 -5.56 17.86
C CYS A 161 17.47 -5.93 17.81
N PRO A 162 16.57 -5.02 18.20
CA PRO A 162 15.13 -5.25 18.14
C PRO A 162 14.63 -5.42 16.70
N PHE A 163 13.87 -6.51 16.46
CA PHE A 163 13.31 -6.81 15.13
C PHE A 163 12.20 -5.85 14.68
N HIS A 164 11.56 -5.12 15.62
CA HIS A 164 10.46 -4.20 15.28
C HIS A 164 10.95 -2.94 14.55
N GLU A 165 12.25 -2.65 14.63
CA GLU A 165 12.87 -1.51 13.95
C GLU A 165 13.37 -1.86 12.54
N LEU A 166 13.34 -3.15 12.15
CA LEU A 166 13.84 -3.62 10.86
C LEU A 166 12.68 -3.78 9.85
N PRO A 167 12.70 -3.06 8.71
CA PRO A 167 11.73 -3.28 7.64
C PRO A 167 11.79 -4.71 7.09
N ARG A 168 10.65 -5.26 6.63
CA ARG A 168 10.54 -6.66 6.15
C ARG A 168 11.48 -7.02 5.00
N ARG A 169 11.92 -6.03 4.22
CA ARG A 169 12.83 -6.17 3.07
C ARG A 169 14.20 -5.54 3.32
N ALA A 170 14.60 -5.49 4.59
CA ALA A 170 15.90 -5.02 5.04
C ALA A 170 16.70 -6.14 5.71
N THR A 171 18.02 -6.04 5.64
CA THR A 171 18.97 -6.91 6.31
C THR A 171 19.99 -6.07 7.07
N TYR A 172 20.32 -6.49 8.28
CA TYR A 172 21.37 -5.84 9.07
C TYR A 172 22.72 -5.93 8.36
N VAL A 173 23.52 -4.88 8.50
CA VAL A 173 24.82 -4.75 7.87
C VAL A 173 25.91 -4.66 8.92
N ALA A 174 27.10 -5.15 8.56
CA ALA A 174 28.27 -4.91 9.40
C ALA A 174 28.61 -3.42 9.35
N VAL A 175 28.71 -2.80 10.53
CA VAL A 175 29.20 -1.43 10.70
C VAL A 175 30.61 -1.50 11.22
N ARG A 176 31.47 -0.66 10.66
CA ARG A 176 32.85 -0.55 11.09
C ARG A 176 32.91 -0.07 12.54
N GLY A 177 33.68 -0.78 13.37
CA GLY A 177 33.73 -0.56 14.81
C GLY A 177 32.53 -1.11 15.60
N GLY A 178 31.61 -1.82 14.93
CA GLY A 178 30.41 -2.41 15.52
C GLY A 178 29.31 -1.40 15.89
N ALA A 179 28.07 -1.87 16.02
CA ALA A 179 26.95 -1.02 16.42
C ALA A 179 27.01 -0.69 17.92
N THR A 180 27.03 0.60 18.25
CA THR A 180 27.07 1.09 19.64
C THR A 180 25.66 1.31 20.22
N GLU A 181 24.71 1.72 19.39
CA GLU A 181 23.36 2.14 19.76
C GLU A 181 22.32 1.60 18.77
N THR A 182 21.05 1.69 19.17
CA THR A 182 19.88 1.34 18.34
C THR A 182 19.26 2.62 17.75
N PRO A 183 18.76 2.60 16.50
CA PRO A 183 18.60 1.45 15.62
C PRO A 183 19.91 1.00 14.96
N CYS A 184 20.08 -0.31 14.83
CA CYS A 184 21.25 -0.89 14.18
C CYS A 184 21.22 -0.65 12.67
N ALA A 185 22.37 -0.40 12.05
CA ALA A 185 22.43 -0.13 10.62
C ALA A 185 21.91 -1.32 9.80
N TYR A 186 21.11 -1.02 8.79
CA TYR A 186 20.55 -1.97 7.86
C TYR A 186 20.63 -1.41 6.44
N MET A 187 20.57 -2.32 5.46
CA MET A 187 20.38 -1.97 4.05
C MET A 187 19.20 -2.77 3.50
N CYS A 188 18.59 -2.26 2.43
CA CYS A 188 17.58 -3.01 1.71
C CYS A 188 18.23 -4.19 0.97
N VAL A 189 17.50 -5.30 0.82
CA VAL A 189 18.00 -6.53 0.18
C VAL A 189 18.43 -6.31 -1.29
N SER A 190 17.90 -5.27 -1.94
CA SER A 190 18.20 -4.94 -3.33
C SER A 190 18.10 -3.43 -3.56
N ASP A 191 18.87 -2.93 -4.53
CA ASP A 191 18.86 -1.52 -4.98
C ASP A 191 17.51 -1.06 -5.55
N ARG A 192 16.58 -1.98 -5.83
CA ARG A 192 15.20 -1.66 -6.26
C ARG A 192 14.36 -1.06 -5.14
N TYR A 193 14.79 -1.20 -3.90
CA TYR A 193 14.08 -0.72 -2.73
C TYR A 193 14.77 0.52 -2.19
N HIS A 194 13.99 1.56 -1.92
CA HIS A 194 14.51 2.81 -1.39
C HIS A 194 14.42 2.85 0.15
N MET A 195 15.51 3.29 0.78
CA MET A 195 15.56 3.51 2.23
C MET A 195 14.76 4.78 2.58
N PRO A 196 14.10 4.87 3.76
CA PRO A 196 14.24 4.06 4.97
C PRO A 196 13.40 2.76 5.01
N ASN A 197 12.23 2.73 4.40
CA ASN A 197 11.27 1.62 4.60
C ASN A 197 11.45 0.43 3.66
N CYS A 198 12.42 0.50 2.74
CA CYS A 198 12.63 -0.49 1.68
C CYS A 198 11.37 -0.74 0.85
N TYR A 199 10.72 0.36 0.46
CA TYR A 199 9.59 0.38 -0.44
C TYR A 199 10.06 0.39 -1.89
N THR A 200 9.20 -0.13 -2.77
CA THR A 200 9.36 0.03 -4.21
C THR A 200 8.95 1.44 -4.63
N ALA A 201 9.43 1.91 -5.78
CA ALA A 201 9.08 3.24 -6.29
C ALA A 201 7.55 3.47 -6.41
N LEU A 202 6.78 2.42 -6.71
CA LEU A 202 5.31 2.50 -6.76
C LEU A 202 4.67 2.55 -5.36
N GLU A 203 5.19 1.79 -4.40
CA GLU A 203 4.74 1.88 -3.00
C GLU A 203 5.05 3.27 -2.42
N ASP A 204 6.24 3.83 -2.69
CA ASP A 204 6.57 5.19 -2.28
C ASP A 204 5.61 6.22 -2.87
N LEU A 205 5.23 6.08 -4.14
CA LEU A 205 4.19 6.93 -4.74
C LEU A 205 2.85 6.79 -4.00
N ILE A 206 2.41 5.55 -3.75
CA ILE A 206 1.16 5.26 -3.03
C ILE A 206 1.17 5.90 -1.64
N TYR A 207 2.26 5.73 -0.89
CA TYR A 207 2.39 6.28 0.46
C TYR A 207 2.59 7.80 0.48
N ALA A 208 3.22 8.37 -0.55
CA ALA A 208 3.29 9.83 -0.73
C ALA A 208 1.90 10.46 -0.89
N PHE A 209 0.96 9.76 -1.54
CA PHE A 209 -0.44 10.17 -1.66
C PHE A 209 -1.31 9.82 -0.44
N GLY A 210 -0.70 9.45 0.69
CA GLY A 210 -1.42 9.14 1.94
C GLY A 210 -1.89 7.68 2.04
N GLY A 211 -1.32 6.79 1.23
CA GLY A 211 -1.46 5.35 1.35
C GLY A 211 -2.41 4.71 0.32
N PRO A 212 -2.54 3.37 0.38
CA PRO A 212 -3.23 2.58 -0.65
C PRO A 212 -4.69 3.00 -0.87
N TRP A 213 -5.38 3.36 0.21
CA TRP A 213 -6.79 3.73 0.17
C TRP A 213 -7.00 5.07 -0.53
N LEU A 214 -6.29 6.12 -0.11
CA LEU A 214 -6.41 7.45 -0.72
C LEU A 214 -5.99 7.44 -2.19
N PHE A 215 -4.86 6.80 -2.50
CA PHE A 215 -4.43 6.62 -3.88
C PHE A 215 -5.47 5.87 -4.72
N GLY A 216 -6.05 4.80 -4.17
CA GLY A 216 -7.12 4.04 -4.81
C GLY A 216 -8.36 4.87 -5.09
N PHE A 217 -8.82 5.68 -4.15
CA PHE A 217 -9.97 6.58 -4.35
C PHE A 217 -9.69 7.66 -5.40
N ILE A 218 -8.49 8.25 -5.41
CA ILE A 218 -8.07 9.22 -6.41
C ILE A 218 -8.04 8.58 -7.81
N LEU A 219 -7.43 7.40 -7.93
CA LEU A 219 -7.36 6.66 -9.19
C LEU A 219 -8.76 6.28 -9.69
N LEU A 220 -9.62 5.79 -8.81
CA LEU A 220 -11.01 5.45 -9.14
C LEU A 220 -11.78 6.69 -9.61
N SER A 221 -11.64 7.81 -8.90
CA SER A 221 -12.26 9.08 -9.29
C SER A 221 -11.80 9.55 -10.67
N LEU A 222 -10.49 9.46 -10.96
CA LEU A 222 -9.92 9.79 -12.27
C LEU A 222 -10.48 8.88 -13.37
N LEU A 223 -10.59 7.57 -13.13
CA LEU A 223 -11.13 6.61 -14.08
C LEU A 223 -12.62 6.86 -14.38
N VAL A 224 -13.42 7.17 -13.35
CA VAL A 224 -14.84 7.53 -13.52
C VAL A 224 -14.98 8.82 -14.32
N LEU A 225 -14.15 9.83 -14.02
CA LEU A 225 -14.17 11.10 -14.75
C LEU A 225 -13.76 10.91 -16.21
N LEU A 226 -12.74 10.09 -16.48
CA LEU A 226 -12.34 9.73 -17.84
C LEU A 226 -13.47 8.99 -18.57
N ALA A 227 -14.13 8.03 -17.93
CA ALA A 227 -15.26 7.31 -18.50
C ALA A 227 -16.44 8.24 -18.83
N LEU A 228 -16.75 9.20 -17.97
CA LEU A 228 -17.77 10.23 -18.21
C LEU A 228 -17.41 11.11 -19.42
N VAL A 229 -16.17 11.59 -19.50
CA VAL A 229 -15.69 12.40 -20.64
C VAL A 229 -15.78 11.59 -21.94
N LEU A 230 -15.34 10.32 -21.93
CA LEU A 230 -15.43 9.44 -23.09
C LEU A 230 -16.88 9.14 -23.49
N SER A 231 -17.80 9.00 -22.52
CA SER A 231 -19.23 8.82 -22.78
C SER A 231 -19.84 10.08 -23.41
N ILE A 232 -19.51 11.27 -22.92
CA ILE A 232 -19.98 12.53 -23.50
C ILE A 232 -19.42 12.70 -24.91
N ALA A 233 -18.13 12.40 -25.12
CA ALA A 233 -17.51 12.44 -26.43
C ALA A 233 -18.21 11.46 -27.39
N ARG A 234 -18.45 10.21 -26.98
CA ARG A 234 -19.22 9.22 -27.75
C ARG A 234 -20.62 9.73 -28.11
N MET A 235 -21.36 10.32 -27.17
CA MET A 235 -22.68 10.90 -27.47
C MET A 235 -22.59 12.07 -28.45
N LYS A 236 -21.55 12.90 -28.36
CA LYS A 236 -21.31 14.02 -29.28
C LYS A 236 -20.95 13.53 -30.70
N PHE A 237 -20.21 12.44 -30.84
CA PHE A 237 -19.89 11.85 -32.15
C PHE A 237 -21.08 11.09 -32.74
N VAL A 238 -21.87 10.37 -31.94
CA VAL A 238 -23.06 9.63 -32.43
C VAL A 238 -24.22 10.57 -32.79
N CYS A 239 -24.35 11.73 -32.16
CA CYS A 239 -25.37 12.74 -32.49
C CYS A 239 -25.00 13.63 -33.71
N ALA A 240 -23.76 13.53 -34.22
CA ALA A 240 -23.35 14.24 -35.42
C ALA A 240 -23.70 13.49 -36.72
N ASP A 241 -23.91 12.17 -36.65
CA ASP A 241 -24.27 11.34 -37.82
C ASP A 241 -25.79 11.21 -38.06
N GLU A 242 -26.62 11.78 -37.19
CA GLU A 242 -28.09 11.77 -37.31
C GLU A 242 -28.62 13.21 -37.36
N LEU A 243 -28.14 14.02 -38.31
CA LEU A 243 -28.79 15.26 -38.71
C LEU A 243 -29.73 14.95 -39.88
N PRO A 244 -31.06 14.99 -39.71
CA PRO A 244 -31.96 14.92 -40.85
C PRO A 244 -31.82 16.21 -41.66
N ASP A 245 -31.83 16.01 -42.96
CA ASP A 245 -31.68 17.01 -44.00
C ASP A 245 -32.57 18.24 -43.74
N ARG A 246 -31.95 19.41 -43.77
CA ARG A 246 -32.59 20.70 -43.54
C ARG A 246 -33.41 21.07 -44.77
N VAL A 247 -34.70 20.71 -44.78
CA VAL A 247 -35.66 21.20 -45.79
C VAL A 247 -35.73 22.73 -45.70
N PRO A 248 -35.52 23.49 -46.79
CA PRO A 248 -35.57 24.95 -46.73
C PRO A 248 -37.02 25.44 -46.56
N THR A 249 -37.20 26.35 -45.61
CA THR A 249 -38.42 27.13 -45.42
C THR A 249 -38.74 27.94 -46.69
N ARG A 250 -39.87 27.59 -47.32
CA ARG A 250 -40.47 28.38 -48.40
C ARG A 250 -40.97 29.70 -47.82
N ARG A 251 -40.29 30.79 -48.14
CA ARG A 251 -40.77 32.16 -47.90
C ARG A 251 -42.04 32.38 -48.73
N ALA A 252 -43.17 32.57 -48.05
CA ALA A 252 -44.38 33.12 -48.67
C ALA A 252 -44.38 34.64 -48.45
N SER A 253 -44.44 35.38 -49.56
CA SER A 253 -44.64 36.84 -49.63
C SER A 253 -46.08 37.23 -49.26
N PRO A 254 -46.32 38.48 -48.84
CA PRO A 254 -47.63 38.94 -48.35
C PRO A 254 -48.60 39.14 -49.52
N ILE A 255 -49.76 38.50 -49.45
CA ILE A 255 -50.91 38.83 -50.31
C ILE A 255 -52.06 39.27 -49.43
N ASP A 256 -52.35 40.56 -49.59
CA ASP A 256 -53.58 41.26 -49.30
C ASP A 256 -54.78 40.54 -49.93
N ARG A 257 -55.75 40.11 -49.09
CA ARG A 257 -57.15 39.91 -49.46
C ARG A 257 -58.01 39.68 -48.21
N SER A 258 -58.77 40.71 -47.90
CA SER A 258 -60.06 40.73 -47.19
C SER A 258 -60.75 39.36 -47.04
N PHE A 259 -61.00 38.95 -45.80
CA PHE A 259 -62.06 38.00 -45.46
C PHE A 259 -63.16 38.73 -44.67
N PRO A 260 -64.45 38.39 -44.87
CA PRO A 260 -65.57 39.10 -44.29
C PRO A 260 -65.69 38.84 -42.78
N PHE A 261 -66.16 39.86 -42.10
CA PHE A 261 -66.60 39.87 -40.71
C PHE A 261 -67.60 38.73 -40.42
N LEU A 262 -67.21 37.78 -39.57
CA LEU A 262 -68.12 36.88 -38.88
C LEU A 262 -68.28 37.36 -37.43
N GLU A 263 -69.31 38.15 -37.25
CA GLU A 263 -69.95 38.49 -36.00
C GLU A 263 -70.57 37.22 -35.40
N SER A 264 -69.97 36.64 -34.34
CA SER A 264 -70.63 35.71 -33.38
C SER A 264 -69.66 34.94 -32.47
N LEU A 265 -68.34 34.88 -32.73
CA LEU A 265 -67.43 34.05 -31.91
C LEU A 265 -66.66 34.82 -30.83
N ASN A 266 -66.70 36.16 -30.86
CA ASN A 266 -65.97 36.98 -29.89
C ASN A 266 -66.74 37.22 -28.58
N GLU A 267 -68.03 36.87 -28.51
CA GLU A 267 -68.84 36.97 -27.29
C GLU A 267 -68.74 35.74 -26.37
N VAL A 268 -68.16 34.63 -26.85
CA VAL A 268 -68.01 33.39 -26.07
C VAL A 268 -66.58 33.18 -25.55
N LEU A 269 -65.60 33.93 -26.07
CA LEU A 269 -64.20 33.82 -25.64
C LEU A 269 -63.90 34.56 -24.32
N GLU A 270 -64.73 35.54 -23.94
CA GLU A 270 -64.49 36.40 -22.76
C GLU A 270 -65.22 35.95 -21.48
N THR A 271 -66.18 35.02 -21.54
CA THR A 271 -66.92 34.54 -20.36
C THR A 271 -66.36 33.27 -19.71
N ASN A 272 -65.39 32.59 -20.33
CA ASN A 272 -64.95 31.27 -19.87
C ASN A 272 -63.67 31.25 -18.99
N ARG A 273 -63.17 32.40 -18.52
CA ARG A 273 -62.01 32.43 -17.60
C ARG A 273 -62.38 32.17 -16.13
N THR A 274 -63.66 31.99 -15.79
CA THR A 274 -64.11 31.82 -14.40
C THR A 274 -65.07 30.66 -14.13
N GLU A 275 -65.42 29.82 -15.12
CA GLU A 275 -66.34 28.67 -14.95
C GLU A 275 -65.76 27.31 -15.38
N GLU A 276 -64.47 27.05 -15.16
CA GLU A 276 -63.82 25.75 -15.49
C GLU A 276 -64.31 24.53 -14.66
N SER A 277 -65.38 24.62 -13.87
CA SER A 277 -65.75 23.55 -12.93
C SER A 277 -66.97 22.70 -13.30
N GLN A 278 -67.70 22.97 -14.41
CA GLN A 278 -68.96 22.25 -14.70
C GLN A 278 -69.16 21.67 -16.13
N SER A 279 -68.19 21.71 -17.05
CA SER A 279 -68.40 21.24 -18.44
C SER A 279 -67.47 20.11 -18.93
N HIS A 280 -67.09 19.15 -18.08
CA HIS A 280 -66.36 17.95 -18.52
C HIS A 280 -67.30 16.74 -18.69
N VAL A 281 -67.29 16.09 -19.86
CA VAL A 281 -68.05 14.85 -20.14
C VAL A 281 -67.48 13.67 -19.35
N HIS A 282 -66.17 13.46 -19.43
CA HIS A 282 -65.55 12.28 -18.82
C HIS A 282 -64.07 12.47 -18.52
N ARG A 283 -63.61 11.85 -17.44
CA ARG A 283 -62.19 11.84 -17.04
C ARG A 283 -61.60 10.44 -17.24
N MET A 284 -60.65 10.31 -18.16
CA MET A 284 -59.93 9.05 -18.39
C MET A 284 -58.66 8.99 -17.55
N TYR A 285 -58.51 7.95 -16.73
CA TYR A 285 -57.34 7.79 -15.87
C TYR A 285 -56.29 6.90 -16.55
N PHE A 286 -55.02 7.29 -16.40
CA PHE A 286 -53.91 6.39 -16.75
C PHE A 286 -53.82 5.25 -15.74
N MET A 287 -53.59 4.04 -16.26
CA MET A 287 -53.32 2.84 -15.47
C MET A 287 -51.80 2.66 -15.29
N GLY A 288 -51.41 1.99 -14.20
CA GLY A 288 -50.01 1.68 -13.87
C GLY A 288 -49.32 2.68 -12.94
N ALA A 289 -48.33 2.22 -12.18
CA ALA A 289 -47.62 3.01 -11.16
C ALA A 289 -46.59 4.03 -11.70
N ASN A 290 -46.49 4.18 -13.03
CA ASN A 290 -45.48 4.99 -13.72
C ASN A 290 -44.04 4.66 -13.32
N THR A 291 -43.75 3.38 -13.21
CA THR A 291 -42.39 2.88 -12.96
C THR A 291 -41.80 2.40 -14.28
N PHE A 292 -40.48 2.20 -14.34
CA PHE A 292 -39.83 1.68 -15.55
C PHE A 292 -40.37 0.30 -15.97
N TRP A 293 -40.87 -0.47 -15.00
CA TRP A 293 -41.45 -1.80 -15.21
C TRP A 293 -42.94 -1.74 -15.57
N GLU A 294 -43.64 -0.70 -15.12
CA GLU A 294 -45.06 -0.49 -15.33
C GLU A 294 -45.32 0.98 -15.74
N PRO A 295 -45.15 1.30 -17.04
CA PRO A 295 -45.41 2.64 -17.56
C PRO A 295 -46.91 2.95 -17.55
N TRP A 296 -47.24 4.23 -17.69
CA TRP A 296 -48.63 4.61 -17.87
C TRP A 296 -49.20 4.06 -19.16
N HIS A 297 -50.44 3.59 -19.09
CA HIS A 297 -51.17 3.14 -20.26
C HIS A 297 -52.67 3.40 -20.10
N LEU A 298 -53.37 3.52 -21.22
CA LEU A 298 -54.82 3.57 -21.33
C LEU A 298 -55.33 2.25 -21.89
N HIS A 299 -56.57 1.89 -21.54
CA HIS A 299 -57.20 0.66 -22.01
C HIS A 299 -57.71 0.80 -23.45
N HIS A 300 -57.57 -0.25 -24.27
CA HIS A 300 -58.01 -0.30 -25.68
C HIS A 300 -59.53 -0.52 -25.82
N SER A 301 -60.33 0.21 -25.05
CA SER A 301 -61.79 0.25 -25.19
C SER A 301 -62.32 1.55 -24.62
N PRO A 302 -63.18 2.29 -25.34
CA PRO A 302 -63.76 3.52 -24.81
C PRO A 302 -64.69 3.20 -23.63
N PRO A 303 -64.65 3.99 -22.54
CA PRO A 303 -65.61 3.91 -21.45
C PRO A 303 -67.05 4.04 -21.96
N LYS A 304 -68.01 3.45 -21.24
CA LYS A 304 -69.42 3.40 -21.66
C LYS A 304 -70.00 4.81 -21.87
N GLU A 305 -69.51 5.77 -21.11
CA GLU A 305 -69.92 7.18 -21.11
C GLU A 305 -69.43 7.94 -22.36
N VAL A 306 -68.35 7.47 -23.00
CA VAL A 306 -67.70 8.15 -24.14
C VAL A 306 -67.89 7.37 -25.45
N LYS A 307 -68.33 6.12 -25.37
CA LYS A 307 -68.55 5.21 -26.50
C LYS A 307 -69.46 5.79 -27.59
N GLU A 308 -70.44 6.60 -27.20
CA GLU A 308 -71.38 7.23 -28.16
C GLU A 308 -70.78 8.44 -28.88
N ILE A 309 -69.80 9.10 -28.27
CA ILE A 309 -69.18 10.35 -28.74
C ILE A 309 -67.93 10.06 -29.60
N VAL A 310 -67.39 8.86 -29.52
CA VAL A 310 -66.09 8.51 -30.10
C VAL A 310 -66.18 7.34 -31.09
N TYR A 311 -65.39 7.38 -32.16
CA TYR A 311 -65.17 6.24 -33.05
C TYR A 311 -64.19 5.25 -32.40
N GLU A 312 -64.61 4.01 -32.18
CA GLU A 312 -63.83 3.00 -31.45
C GLU A 312 -62.46 2.75 -32.10
N ASP A 313 -62.39 2.60 -33.42
CA ASP A 313 -61.14 2.35 -34.13
C ASP A 313 -60.17 3.55 -34.10
N ALA A 314 -60.70 4.77 -34.09
CA ALA A 314 -59.88 5.98 -33.97
C ALA A 314 -59.44 6.22 -32.51
N PHE A 315 -60.26 5.82 -31.54
CA PHE A 315 -59.89 5.84 -30.13
C PHE A 315 -58.75 4.87 -29.84
N ASN A 316 -58.82 3.65 -30.37
CA ASN A 316 -57.80 2.64 -30.13
C ASN A 316 -56.44 3.06 -30.70
N ARG A 317 -56.41 3.69 -31.88
CA ARG A 317 -55.18 4.28 -32.46
C ARG A 317 -54.63 5.43 -31.60
N PHE A 318 -55.49 6.30 -31.11
CA PHE A 318 -55.08 7.34 -30.14
C PHE A 318 -54.48 6.71 -28.88
N VAL A 319 -55.10 5.66 -28.34
CA VAL A 319 -54.58 4.93 -27.18
C VAL A 319 -53.21 4.29 -27.49
N ASP A 320 -53.02 3.71 -28.68
CA ASP A 320 -51.73 3.14 -29.10
C ASP A 320 -50.63 4.21 -29.10
N GLU A 321 -50.90 5.38 -29.68
CA GLU A 321 -49.95 6.50 -29.75
C GLU A 321 -49.60 7.03 -28.34
N ILE A 322 -50.61 7.20 -27.48
CA ILE A 322 -50.42 7.60 -26.09
C ILE A 322 -49.61 6.56 -25.30
N ASN A 323 -49.92 5.27 -25.45
CA ASN A 323 -49.21 4.17 -24.77
C ASN A 323 -47.76 4.08 -25.26
N CYS A 324 -47.50 4.28 -26.55
CA CYS A 324 -46.16 4.34 -27.11
C CYS A 324 -45.36 5.53 -26.54
N LEU A 325 -45.96 6.72 -26.46
CA LEU A 325 -45.33 7.90 -25.88
C LEU A 325 -45.02 7.73 -24.39
N ALA A 326 -45.90 7.05 -23.65
CA ALA A 326 -45.74 6.78 -22.22
C ALA A 326 -44.69 5.71 -21.90
N TYR A 327 -44.27 4.88 -22.88
CA TYR A 327 -43.29 3.82 -22.68
C TYR A 327 -41.88 4.37 -22.40
N TYR A 328 -41.15 3.73 -21.47
CA TYR A 328 -39.78 4.07 -21.12
C TYR A 328 -38.78 3.28 -21.96
N HIS A 329 -37.72 3.93 -22.45
CA HIS A 329 -36.64 3.19 -23.09
C HIS A 329 -35.81 2.40 -22.07
N TRP A 330 -35.23 1.27 -22.50
CA TRP A 330 -34.47 0.36 -21.65
C TRP A 330 -33.31 1.05 -20.89
N TRP A 331 -32.61 1.97 -21.55
CA TRP A 331 -31.47 2.68 -20.94
C TRP A 331 -31.88 3.59 -19.78
N GLU A 332 -33.11 4.11 -19.78
CA GLU A 332 -33.61 4.99 -18.73
C GLU A 332 -33.75 4.24 -17.40
N GLY A 333 -34.20 2.99 -17.48
CA GLY A 333 -34.27 2.06 -16.37
C GLY A 333 -32.88 1.60 -15.91
N SER A 334 -31.93 1.40 -16.84
CA SER A 334 -30.55 1.08 -16.50
C SER A 334 -29.88 2.21 -15.70
N VAL A 335 -30.06 3.47 -16.11
CA VAL A 335 -29.53 4.65 -15.37
C VAL A 335 -30.14 4.74 -13.98
N TYR A 336 -31.46 4.54 -13.86
CA TYR A 336 -32.11 4.51 -12.55
C TYR A 336 -31.59 3.38 -11.67
N SER A 337 -31.38 2.18 -12.21
CA SER A 337 -30.85 1.04 -11.48
C SER A 337 -29.44 1.34 -10.95
N ILE A 338 -28.55 1.90 -11.78
CA ILE A 338 -27.22 2.33 -11.37
C ILE A 338 -27.33 3.37 -10.23
N PHE A 339 -28.11 4.43 -10.42
CA PHE A 339 -28.27 5.45 -9.37
C PHE A 339 -28.91 4.89 -8.10
N SER A 340 -29.81 3.91 -8.17
CA SER A 340 -30.43 3.32 -6.98
C SER A 340 -29.43 2.56 -6.11
N VAL A 341 -28.40 1.96 -6.71
CA VAL A 341 -27.34 1.24 -6.02
C VAL A 341 -26.31 2.19 -5.42
N PHE A 342 -25.90 3.23 -6.18
CA PHE A 342 -24.84 4.13 -5.73
C PHE A 342 -25.36 5.30 -4.90
N MET A 343 -26.47 5.94 -5.29
CA MET A 343 -26.98 7.19 -4.71
C MET A 343 -28.50 7.32 -4.83
N TYR A 344 -29.23 6.76 -3.86
CA TYR A 344 -30.71 6.79 -3.80
C TYR A 344 -31.37 8.18 -4.06
N PRO A 345 -30.90 9.33 -3.50
CA PRO A 345 -31.54 10.61 -3.76
C PRO A 345 -31.43 11.06 -5.24
N LEU A 346 -30.33 10.72 -5.92
CA LEU A 346 -30.16 10.99 -7.35
C LEU A 346 -31.06 10.08 -8.20
N ALA A 347 -31.27 8.83 -7.78
CA ALA A 347 -32.20 7.91 -8.44
C ALA A 347 -33.64 8.45 -8.41
N TRP A 348 -34.08 8.95 -7.25
CA TRP A 348 -35.41 9.53 -7.10
C TRP A 348 -35.56 10.80 -7.96
N SER A 349 -34.57 11.70 -7.95
CA SER A 349 -34.57 12.90 -8.79
C SER A 349 -34.64 12.57 -10.29
N TRP A 350 -33.86 11.57 -10.73
CA TRP A 350 -33.89 11.08 -12.11
C TRP A 350 -35.27 10.57 -12.52
N LEU A 351 -35.88 9.71 -11.69
CA LEU A 351 -37.22 9.19 -11.94
C LEU A 351 -38.25 10.33 -12.05
N GLN A 352 -38.23 11.30 -11.15
CA GLN A 352 -39.16 12.44 -11.18
C GLN A 352 -38.97 13.31 -12.43
N PHE A 353 -37.72 13.55 -12.84
CA PHE A 353 -37.41 14.32 -14.03
C PHE A 353 -37.94 13.62 -15.30
N ARG A 354 -37.71 12.30 -15.45
CA ARG A 354 -38.21 11.53 -16.59
C ARG A 354 -39.74 11.53 -16.63
N ARG A 355 -40.41 11.36 -15.49
CA ARG A 355 -41.87 11.44 -15.38
C ARG A 355 -42.42 12.79 -15.84
N LYS A 356 -41.81 13.90 -15.39
CA LYS A 356 -42.20 15.26 -15.82
C LYS A 356 -42.05 15.45 -17.33
N LYS A 357 -40.94 14.97 -17.90
CA LYS A 357 -40.70 15.03 -19.35
C LYS A 357 -41.77 14.27 -20.14
N LYS A 358 -42.16 13.06 -19.68
CA LYS A 358 -43.22 12.27 -20.32
C LYS A 358 -44.59 12.95 -20.26
N ILE A 359 -44.96 13.53 -19.12
CA ILE A 359 -46.20 14.33 -19.00
C ILE A 359 -46.18 15.51 -19.99
N GLN A 360 -45.04 16.20 -20.11
CA GLN A 360 -44.92 17.32 -21.03
C GLN A 360 -45.08 16.88 -22.49
N GLN A 361 -44.45 15.77 -22.89
CA GLN A 361 -44.62 15.21 -24.24
C GLN A 361 -46.06 14.81 -24.53
N LEU A 362 -46.74 14.15 -23.59
CA LEU A 362 -48.16 13.79 -23.75
C LEU A 362 -49.05 15.03 -23.88
N ARG A 363 -48.75 16.09 -23.12
CA ARG A 363 -49.47 17.37 -23.20
C ARG A 363 -49.24 18.07 -24.53
N GLU A 364 -48.01 18.08 -25.02
CA GLU A 364 -47.66 18.66 -26.33
C GLU A 364 -48.35 17.88 -27.45
N PHE A 365 -48.28 16.55 -27.43
CA PHE A 365 -48.94 15.68 -28.41
C PHE A 365 -50.44 15.99 -28.53
N VAL A 366 -51.16 16.02 -27.41
CA VAL A 366 -52.61 16.29 -27.40
C VAL A 366 -52.95 17.73 -27.78
N ARG A 367 -52.06 18.70 -27.52
CA ARG A 367 -52.30 20.12 -27.80
C ARG A 367 -51.98 20.52 -29.25
N SER A 368 -50.96 19.93 -29.86
CA SER A 368 -50.44 20.41 -31.14
C SER A 368 -50.42 19.38 -32.27
N GLU A 369 -50.38 18.09 -31.96
CA GLU A 369 -50.11 17.05 -32.96
C GLU A 369 -51.33 16.16 -33.24
N TYR A 370 -52.24 16.02 -32.28
CA TYR A 370 -53.41 15.15 -32.42
C TYR A 370 -54.64 15.87 -33.01
N ASP A 371 -55.12 15.42 -34.17
CA ASP A 371 -56.22 16.03 -34.94
C ASP A 371 -57.64 15.76 -34.38
N HIS A 372 -57.78 15.36 -33.12
CA HIS A 372 -59.06 15.03 -32.47
C HIS A 372 -59.98 14.07 -33.26
N ALA A 373 -59.40 13.26 -34.16
CA ALA A 373 -60.12 12.44 -35.14
C ALA A 373 -61.06 11.41 -34.49
N CYS A 374 -60.79 11.01 -33.25
CA CYS A 374 -61.62 10.07 -32.49
C CYS A 374 -63.02 10.61 -32.16
N LEU A 375 -63.21 11.93 -32.01
CA LEU A 375 -64.51 12.52 -31.70
C LEU A 375 -65.46 12.45 -32.91
N ARG A 376 -66.74 12.13 -32.71
CA ARG A 376 -67.75 12.01 -33.79
C ARG A 376 -68.33 13.35 -34.24
N SER A 377 -68.43 14.33 -33.34
CA SER A 377 -69.04 15.63 -33.64
C SER A 377 -68.05 16.58 -34.31
N CYS A 378 -68.46 17.22 -35.42
CA CYS A 378 -67.65 18.26 -36.07
C CYS A 378 -67.45 19.48 -35.16
N ARG A 379 -68.39 19.77 -34.27
CA ARG A 379 -68.30 20.87 -33.30
C ARG A 379 -67.22 20.61 -32.26
N SER A 380 -67.11 19.38 -31.77
CA SER A 380 -66.08 19.01 -30.79
C SER A 380 -64.70 18.83 -31.42
N ARG A 381 -64.61 18.52 -32.72
CA ARG A 381 -63.35 18.53 -33.48
C ARG A 381 -62.83 19.94 -33.73
N ALA A 382 -63.70 20.91 -33.98
CA ALA A 382 -63.32 22.30 -34.27
C ALA A 382 -62.83 23.07 -33.03
N LEU A 383 -63.15 22.57 -31.83
CA LEU A 383 -62.69 23.13 -30.57
C LEU A 383 -61.42 22.37 -30.14
N TYR A 384 -60.26 23.02 -30.29
CA TYR A 384 -58.94 22.55 -29.83
C TYR A 384 -58.87 22.22 -28.32
N GLU A 385 -59.95 22.44 -27.57
CA GLU A 385 -60.08 22.14 -26.15
C GLU A 385 -60.77 20.80 -25.85
N GLY A 386 -61.12 20.00 -26.86
CA GLY A 386 -61.80 18.70 -26.73
C GLY A 386 -61.15 17.70 -25.77
N LEU A 387 -59.82 17.74 -25.63
CA LEU A 387 -59.05 16.87 -24.75
C LEU A 387 -57.97 17.66 -24.00
N LYS A 388 -57.98 17.58 -22.67
CA LYS A 388 -56.98 18.25 -21.81
C LYS A 388 -56.23 17.24 -20.94
N VAL A 389 -54.91 17.38 -20.86
CA VAL A 389 -54.04 16.53 -20.02
C VAL A 389 -53.68 17.25 -18.73
N HIS A 390 -54.10 16.68 -17.60
CA HIS A 390 -53.85 17.26 -16.28
C HIS A 390 -52.69 16.58 -15.57
N GLN A 391 -52.03 17.33 -14.68
CA GLN A 391 -50.86 16.84 -13.93
C GLN A 391 -51.19 15.66 -13.00
N ASN A 392 -52.47 15.47 -12.68
CA ASN A 392 -52.94 14.49 -11.71
C ASN A 392 -53.33 13.14 -12.34
N HIS A 393 -52.59 12.66 -13.35
CA HIS A 393 -52.72 11.32 -13.94
C HIS A 393 -54.00 11.04 -14.77
N PHE A 394 -54.62 12.05 -15.37
CA PHE A 394 -55.82 11.83 -16.19
C PHE A 394 -55.94 12.81 -17.37
N PHE A 395 -56.76 12.39 -18.34
CA PHE A 395 -57.33 13.23 -19.38
C PHE A 395 -58.74 13.68 -19.01
N LEU A 396 -59.11 14.89 -19.44
CA LEU A 396 -60.48 15.38 -19.44
C LEU A 396 -60.98 15.49 -20.87
N ILE A 397 -62.21 15.04 -21.10
CA ILE A 397 -62.97 15.25 -22.33
C ILE A 397 -64.08 16.25 -22.00
N ASP A 398 -64.13 17.36 -22.72
CA ASP A 398 -65.02 18.49 -22.45
C ASP A 398 -66.34 18.36 -23.24
N ASN A 399 -67.45 18.86 -22.67
CA ASN A 399 -68.78 18.81 -23.29
C ASN A 399 -68.99 20.08 -24.12
N PHE A 400 -69.47 19.95 -25.36
CA PHE A 400 -69.63 21.09 -26.28
C PHE A 400 -70.97 21.11 -27.02
#